data_AF-A0A7D5GDW7-F1
#
_entry.id   AF-A0A7D5GDW7-F1
#
_cell.length_a   1.000
_cell.length_b   1.000
_cell.length_c   1.000
_cell.angle_alpha   90.00
_cell.angle_beta   90.00
_cell.angle_gamma   90.00
#
_symmetry.space_group_name_H-M   'P 1'
#
loop_
_entity.id
_entity.type
_entity.pdbx_description
1 polymer ?
#
loop_
_entity_poly.entity_id
_entity_poly.type
_entity_poly.pdbx_seq_one_letter_code
_entity_poly.pdbx_strand_id
1 'polypeptide(L)'
;MMDGSDYPAKARDRGQTTVDFAIGMGIFLLVTTFVVTFVPDIFAPFQGSSAVGTADRVVASLATNQLGDPGTPHVLDATCTAGFFSGLQGGTGAPTTCRFDTTVDEPAAVFGLPAGTSLNLTVEGLEGGIVTGEYPDGTPVTLAAGPTPPDTQSVTSGRRVVSIDGESYRLVARVW
;
A
#
# COMPACT_ATOMS: atom_id res chain seq x y z
N MET A 1 -75.30 48.67 -39.36
CA MET A 1 -75.58 47.42 -38.63
C MET A 1 -74.39 46.51 -38.91
N MET A 2 -73.24 46.77 -38.28
CA MET A 2 -72.77 46.10 -37.04
C MET A 2 -72.93 44.59 -37.13
N ASP A 3 -71.85 43.87 -37.40
CA ASP A 3 -71.18 43.00 -36.43
C ASP A 3 -69.91 42.44 -37.11
N GLY A 4 -68.72 42.61 -36.58
CA GLY A 4 -68.26 41.77 -35.46
C GLY A 4 -66.99 41.06 -35.95
N SER A 5 -65.91 41.82 -36.14
CA SER A 5 -64.60 41.27 -36.46
C SER A 5 -63.98 40.67 -35.19
N ASP A 6 -64.35 39.43 -34.90
CA ASP A 6 -63.66 38.58 -33.92
C ASP A 6 -62.29 38.20 -34.48
N TYR A 7 -61.24 38.85 -33.98
CA TYR A 7 -59.88 38.37 -34.14
C TYR A 7 -59.61 37.35 -33.03
N PRO A 8 -59.45 36.05 -33.32
CA PRO A 8 -59.01 35.12 -32.31
C PRO A 8 -57.59 35.49 -31.88
N ALA A 9 -57.46 35.86 -30.60
CA ALA A 9 -56.17 36.04 -29.95
C ALA A 9 -55.35 34.76 -30.13
N LYS A 10 -54.18 34.86 -30.77
CA LYS A 10 -53.18 33.79 -30.73
C LYS A 10 -52.70 33.65 -29.29
N ALA A 11 -53.30 32.75 -28.54
CA ALA A 11 -52.72 32.19 -27.33
C ALA A 11 -51.46 31.41 -27.73
N ARG A 12 -50.33 32.12 -27.85
CA ARG A 12 -49.01 31.53 -27.86
C ARG A 12 -48.62 31.29 -26.39
N ASP A 13 -49.23 30.28 -25.80
CA ASP A 13 -48.81 29.77 -24.50
C ASP A 13 -48.65 28.25 -24.56
N ARG A 14 -47.48 27.81 -24.07
CA ARG A 14 -47.10 26.47 -23.61
C ARG A 14 -47.11 25.30 -24.61
N GLY A 15 -45.92 25.09 -25.14
CA GLY A 15 -45.34 23.79 -25.45
C GLY A 15 -43.83 23.95 -25.57
N GLN A 16 -43.16 24.21 -24.44
CA GLN A 16 -41.70 24.15 -24.35
C GLN A 16 -41.25 22.86 -25.01
N THR A 17 -40.42 22.97 -26.05
CA THR A 17 -40.44 22.01 -27.14
C THR A 17 -39.98 20.64 -26.66
N THR A 18 -40.67 19.58 -27.06
CA THR A 18 -40.23 18.19 -26.83
C THR A 18 -38.82 17.95 -27.37
N VAL A 19 -38.41 18.74 -28.35
CA VAL A 19 -37.06 18.80 -28.92
C VAL A 19 -36.05 19.33 -27.90
N ASP A 20 -36.32 20.41 -27.17
CA ASP A 20 -35.42 20.93 -26.12
C ASP A 20 -35.26 19.91 -24.98
N PHE A 21 -36.34 19.20 -24.63
CA PHE A 21 -36.28 18.10 -23.64
C PHE A 21 -35.44 16.92 -24.15
N ALA A 22 -35.64 16.50 -25.40
CA ALA A 22 -34.87 15.42 -26.01
C ALA A 22 -33.37 15.77 -26.11
N ILE A 23 -33.05 17.01 -26.51
CA ILE A 23 -31.68 17.50 -26.57
C ILE A 23 -31.07 17.55 -25.17
N GLY A 24 -31.80 18.08 -24.18
CA GLY A 24 -31.34 18.14 -22.80
C GLY A 24 -31.06 16.76 -22.22
N MET A 25 -31.97 15.81 -22.42
CA MET A 25 -31.80 14.42 -22.00
C MET A 25 -30.63 13.73 -22.72
N GLY A 26 -30.44 14.00 -24.02
CA GLY A 26 -29.31 13.48 -24.79
C GLY A 26 -27.96 13.98 -24.27
N ILE A 27 -27.83 15.28 -24.02
CA ILE A 27 -26.63 15.87 -23.44
C ILE A 27 -26.39 15.34 -22.02
N PHE A 28 -27.44 15.26 -21.19
CA PHE A 28 -27.35 14.74 -19.84
C PHE A 28 -26.83 13.30 -19.80
N LEU A 29 -27.38 12.41 -20.63
CA LEU A 29 -26.93 11.03 -20.71
C LEU A 29 -25.50 10.93 -21.23
N LEU A 30 -25.14 11.72 -22.25
CA LEU A 30 -23.76 11.75 -22.78
C LEU A 30 -22.76 12.13 -21.69
N VAL A 31 -23.01 13.24 -20.97
CA VAL A 31 -22.16 13.70 -19.87
C VAL A 31 -22.11 12.68 -18.74
N THR A 32 -23.25 12.06 -18.39
CA THR A 32 -23.30 11.04 -17.33
C THR A 32 -22.48 9.82 -17.70
N THR A 33 -22.61 9.30 -18.93
CA THR A 33 -21.79 8.20 -19.42
C THR A 33 -20.31 8.56 -19.38
N PHE A 34 -19.94 9.76 -19.86
CA PHE A 34 -18.56 10.25 -19.78
C PHE A 34 -18.06 10.29 -18.33
N VAL A 35 -18.83 10.87 -17.41
CA VAL A 35 -18.44 10.93 -15.99
C VAL A 35 -18.24 9.52 -15.43
N VAL A 36 -19.18 8.60 -15.65
CA VAL A 36 -19.09 7.22 -15.14
C VAL A 36 -17.90 6.46 -15.73
N THR A 37 -17.52 6.71 -16.99
CA THR A 37 -16.37 6.02 -17.61
C THR A 37 -15.03 6.66 -17.29
N PHE A 38 -14.96 7.98 -17.14
CA PHE A 38 -13.69 8.72 -16.98
C PHE A 38 -13.33 9.08 -15.54
N VAL A 39 -14.31 9.28 -14.65
CA VAL A 39 -14.04 9.58 -13.23
C VAL A 39 -13.27 8.46 -12.52
N PRO A 40 -13.55 7.16 -12.74
CA PRO A 40 -12.76 6.09 -12.13
C PRO A 40 -11.25 6.20 -12.43
N ASP A 41 -10.89 6.59 -13.65
CA ASP A 41 -9.50 6.71 -14.09
C ASP A 41 -8.75 7.88 -13.41
N ILE A 42 -9.46 8.95 -13.04
CA ILE A 42 -8.90 10.06 -12.25
C ILE A 42 -8.46 9.57 -10.86
N PHE A 43 -9.15 8.56 -10.31
CA PHE A 43 -8.84 8.00 -9.00
C PHE A 43 -7.83 6.84 -9.03
N ALA A 44 -7.57 6.24 -10.20
CA ALA A 44 -6.55 5.20 -10.39
C ALA A 44 -5.17 5.52 -9.78
N PRO A 45 -4.57 6.72 -9.95
CA PRO A 45 -3.25 7.02 -9.37
C PRO A 45 -3.24 7.02 -7.83
N PHE A 46 -4.38 7.19 -7.17
CA PHE A 46 -4.45 7.16 -5.70
C PHE A 46 -4.64 5.76 -5.14
N GLN A 47 -5.16 4.81 -5.94
CA GLN A 47 -5.30 3.41 -5.51
C GLN A 47 -3.92 2.73 -5.36
N GLY A 48 -2.93 3.11 -6.18
CA GLY A 48 -1.54 2.61 -6.10
C GLY A 48 -0.69 3.22 -4.97
N SER A 49 -1.12 4.31 -4.34
CA SER A 49 -0.39 4.97 -3.25
C SER A 49 -0.41 4.21 -1.91
N SER A 50 -1.24 3.16 -1.82
CA SER A 50 -1.33 2.28 -0.66
C SER A 50 -0.01 1.52 -0.43
N ALA A 51 0.66 1.06 -1.49
CA ALA A 51 1.87 0.24 -1.38
C ALA A 51 3.06 0.99 -0.76
N VAL A 52 3.23 2.29 -1.07
CA VAL A 52 4.29 3.14 -0.47
C VAL A 52 4.03 3.30 1.01
N GLY A 53 2.80 3.67 1.36
CA GLY A 53 2.38 3.77 2.76
C GLY A 53 2.54 2.45 3.51
N THR A 54 2.22 1.32 2.88
CA THR A 54 2.38 -0.02 3.46
C THR A 54 3.85 -0.33 3.72
N ALA A 55 4.72 -0.21 2.71
CA ALA A 55 6.13 -0.53 2.87
C ALA A 55 6.80 0.34 3.94
N ASP A 56 6.52 1.65 3.96
CA ASP A 56 7.04 2.56 5.00
C ASP A 56 6.51 2.23 6.39
N ARG A 57 5.22 1.88 6.52
CA ARG A 57 4.62 1.47 7.81
C ARG A 57 5.22 0.18 8.32
N VAL A 58 5.44 -0.81 7.45
CA VAL A 58 6.07 -2.09 7.81
C VAL A 58 7.47 -1.85 8.36
N VAL A 59 8.32 -1.12 7.63
CA VAL A 59 9.69 -0.84 8.10
C VAL A 59 9.68 0.02 9.37
N ALA A 60 8.82 1.04 9.45
CA ALA A 60 8.74 1.89 10.63
C ALA A 60 8.30 1.10 11.88
N SER A 61 7.33 0.19 11.72
CA SER A 61 6.88 -0.70 12.78
C SER A 61 8.06 -1.57 13.24
N LEU A 62 8.70 -2.31 12.32
CA LEU A 62 9.84 -3.16 12.63
C LEU A 62 10.97 -2.43 13.37
N ALA A 63 11.39 -1.27 12.85
CA ALA A 63 12.50 -0.51 13.39
C ALA A 63 12.23 0.14 14.75
N THR A 64 10.96 0.23 15.18
CA THR A 64 10.57 0.97 16.39
C THR A 64 9.95 0.07 17.46
N ASN A 65 9.22 -0.97 17.05
CA ASN A 65 8.36 -1.76 17.94
C ASN A 65 8.79 -3.22 18.03
N GLN A 66 8.89 -3.94 16.90
CA GLN A 66 9.14 -5.39 16.92
C GLN A 66 10.63 -5.71 17.13
N LEU A 67 11.51 -5.07 16.36
CA LEU A 67 12.95 -5.34 16.42
C LEU A 67 13.70 -4.28 17.22
N GLY A 68 13.19 -3.05 17.25
CA GLY A 68 13.71 -1.96 18.08
C GLY A 68 12.98 -1.82 19.41
N ASP A 69 13.54 -0.99 20.30
CA ASP A 69 12.88 -0.56 21.53
C ASP A 69 12.22 0.82 21.37
N PRO A 70 10.97 1.03 21.84
CA PRO A 70 10.32 2.34 21.77
C PRO A 70 11.06 3.47 22.50
N GLY A 71 11.86 3.16 23.52
CA GLY A 71 12.72 4.11 24.23
C GLY A 71 14.00 4.45 23.48
N THR A 72 14.47 3.57 22.59
CA THR A 72 15.64 3.77 21.71
C THR A 72 15.31 3.30 20.29
N PRO A 73 14.46 4.04 19.56
CA PRO A 73 14.02 3.63 18.23
C PRO A 73 15.21 3.51 17.29
N HIS A 74 15.10 2.62 16.30
CA HIS A 74 16.12 2.31 15.30
C HIS A 74 17.38 1.59 15.83
N VAL A 75 17.45 1.26 17.12
CA VAL A 75 18.44 0.32 17.66
C VAL A 75 17.76 -1.03 17.80
N LEU A 76 18.18 -2.00 16.99
CA LEU A 76 17.59 -3.32 16.92
C LEU A 76 18.33 -4.29 17.84
N ASP A 77 17.57 -5.16 18.48
CA ASP A 77 18.13 -6.30 19.18
C ASP A 77 18.62 -7.35 18.17
N ALA A 78 19.91 -7.71 18.24
CA ALA A 78 20.53 -8.63 17.29
C ALA A 78 19.89 -10.04 17.33
N THR A 79 19.61 -10.55 18.53
CA THR A 79 19.05 -11.89 18.73
C THR A 79 17.61 -11.96 18.23
N CYS A 80 16.80 -10.95 18.55
CA CYS A 80 15.43 -10.86 18.06
C CYS A 80 15.40 -10.62 16.55
N THR A 81 16.34 -9.85 15.99
CA THR A 81 16.44 -9.66 14.54
C THR A 81 16.76 -10.97 13.83
N ALA A 82 17.77 -11.71 14.27
CA ALA A 82 18.10 -13.03 13.72
C ALA A 82 16.92 -14.00 13.87
N GLY A 83 16.28 -14.02 15.04
CA GLY A 83 15.11 -14.85 15.32
C GLY A 83 13.90 -14.54 14.43
N PHE A 84 13.64 -13.26 14.18
CA PHE A 84 12.54 -12.82 13.31
C PHE A 84 12.73 -13.32 11.88
N PHE A 85 13.92 -13.08 11.31
CA PHE A 85 14.22 -13.52 9.94
C PHE A 85 14.29 -15.04 9.83
N SER A 86 14.86 -15.74 10.82
CA SER A 86 14.89 -17.21 10.87
C SER A 86 13.49 -17.80 10.90
N GLY A 87 12.58 -17.25 11.72
CA GLY A 87 11.18 -17.69 11.77
C GLY A 87 10.47 -17.55 10.42
N LEU A 88 10.65 -16.41 9.75
CA LEU A 88 10.10 -16.19 8.39
C LEU A 88 10.72 -17.07 7.30
N GLN A 89 11.79 -17.80 7.60
CA GLN A 89 12.47 -18.74 6.71
C GLN A 89 12.16 -20.21 7.08
N GLY A 90 11.21 -20.46 7.99
CA GLY A 90 10.85 -21.79 8.48
C GLY A 90 11.85 -22.37 9.50
N GLY A 91 12.67 -21.52 10.12
CA GLY A 91 13.65 -21.88 11.14
C GLY A 91 13.06 -21.99 12.55
N THR A 92 13.94 -21.97 13.56
CA THR A 92 13.55 -22.13 14.98
C THR A 92 12.83 -20.90 15.57
N GLY A 93 12.82 -19.77 14.85
CA GLY A 93 12.16 -18.54 15.27
C GLY A 93 12.91 -17.76 16.35
N ALA A 94 12.26 -16.76 16.94
CA ALA A 94 12.84 -15.93 17.97
C ALA A 94 12.60 -16.47 19.39
N PRO A 95 13.47 -16.15 20.36
CA PRO A 95 13.20 -16.38 21.78
C PRO A 95 11.89 -15.71 22.23
N THR A 96 11.23 -16.29 23.24
CA THR A 96 9.96 -15.78 23.80
C THR A 96 10.08 -14.41 24.47
N THR A 97 11.29 -13.92 24.68
CA THR A 97 11.58 -12.57 25.18
C THR A 97 11.42 -11.49 24.11
N CYS A 98 11.37 -11.87 22.83
CA CYS A 98 11.14 -10.96 21.73
C CYS A 98 9.65 -10.57 21.64
N ARG A 99 9.37 -9.33 21.24
CA ARG A 99 8.02 -8.71 21.33
C ARG A 99 7.10 -9.04 20.16
N PHE A 100 7.30 -10.19 19.53
CA PHE A 100 6.55 -10.61 18.36
C PHE A 100 6.38 -12.13 18.34
N ASP A 101 5.42 -12.58 17.55
CA ASP A 101 5.15 -14.00 17.29
C ASP A 101 5.50 -14.29 15.83
N THR A 102 6.57 -15.04 15.57
CA THR A 102 6.95 -15.49 14.22
C THR A 102 6.63 -16.96 13.99
N THR A 103 5.52 -17.47 14.52
CA THR A 103 5.02 -18.82 14.17
C THR A 103 4.45 -18.91 12.75
N VAL A 104 4.51 -17.84 11.97
CA VAL A 104 3.96 -17.74 10.62
C VAL A 104 5.09 -17.56 9.60
N ASP A 105 5.16 -18.47 8.63
CA ASP A 105 6.22 -18.52 7.60
C ASP A 105 6.05 -17.49 6.47
N GLU A 106 5.02 -16.62 6.54
CA GLU A 106 4.71 -15.63 5.51
C GLU A 106 4.80 -14.19 6.06
N PRO A 107 5.78 -13.38 5.61
CA PRO A 107 5.95 -12.00 6.08
C PRO A 107 4.69 -11.15 5.88
N ALA A 108 3.98 -11.33 4.77
CA ALA A 108 2.76 -10.58 4.47
C ALA A 108 1.64 -10.84 5.51
N ALA A 109 1.54 -12.08 5.99
CA ALA A 109 0.57 -12.47 7.02
C ALA A 109 0.90 -11.83 8.38
N VAL A 110 2.19 -11.72 8.74
CA VAL A 110 2.64 -11.05 9.98
C VAL A 110 2.14 -9.60 10.06
N PHE A 111 2.05 -8.90 8.93
CA PHE A 111 1.56 -7.52 8.85
C PHE A 111 0.09 -7.39 8.45
N GLY A 112 -0.65 -8.51 8.34
CA GLY A 112 -2.06 -8.50 7.96
C GLY A 112 -2.32 -7.91 6.57
N LEU A 113 -1.39 -8.09 5.63
CA LEU A 113 -1.54 -7.57 4.28
C LEU A 113 -2.61 -8.35 3.50
N PRO A 114 -3.32 -7.71 2.56
CA PRO A 114 -4.31 -8.40 1.72
C PRO A 114 -3.70 -9.58 0.97
N ALA A 115 -4.48 -10.66 0.82
CA ALA A 115 -4.06 -11.83 0.04
C ALA A 115 -3.62 -11.42 -1.38
N GLY A 116 -2.49 -11.96 -1.83
CA GLY A 116 -1.86 -11.61 -3.11
C GLY A 116 -0.86 -10.45 -3.04
N THR A 117 -0.75 -9.76 -1.90
CA THR A 117 0.32 -8.78 -1.67
C THR A 117 1.61 -9.51 -1.32
N SER A 118 2.67 -9.26 -2.08
CA SER A 118 3.99 -9.81 -1.78
C SER A 118 4.78 -8.84 -0.91
N LEU A 119 5.49 -9.36 0.08
CA LEU A 119 6.37 -8.58 0.96
C LEU A 119 7.75 -9.23 1.01
N ASN A 120 8.77 -8.45 0.67
CA ASN A 120 10.17 -8.78 0.87
C ASN A 120 10.76 -7.89 1.95
N LEU A 121 11.49 -8.47 2.88
CA LEU A 121 12.21 -7.76 3.94
C LEU A 121 13.69 -8.09 3.81
N THR A 122 14.55 -7.06 3.88
CA THR A 122 16.00 -7.24 3.92
C THR A 122 16.64 -6.29 4.92
N VAL A 123 17.73 -6.73 5.55
CA VAL A 123 18.72 -5.86 6.18
C VAL A 123 19.94 -5.83 5.26
N GLU A 124 20.34 -4.62 4.88
CA GLU A 124 21.44 -4.39 3.96
C GLU A 124 22.56 -3.56 4.60
N GLY A 125 23.79 -3.79 4.18
CA GLY A 125 24.89 -2.87 4.47
C GLY A 125 24.61 -1.48 3.89
N LEU A 126 25.19 -0.44 4.48
CA LEU A 126 25.02 0.92 3.93
C LEU A 126 25.62 1.07 2.52
N GLU A 127 26.63 0.25 2.20
CA GLU A 127 27.25 0.11 0.88
C GLU A 127 26.48 -0.85 -0.05
N GLY A 128 25.42 -1.48 0.46
CA GLY A 128 24.62 -2.49 -0.24
C GLY A 128 24.94 -3.92 0.21
N GLY A 129 24.22 -4.87 -0.38
CA GLY A 129 24.32 -6.30 -0.05
C GLY A 129 23.51 -6.67 1.19
N ILE A 130 22.87 -7.84 1.14
CA ILE A 130 22.14 -8.40 2.28
C ILE A 130 23.17 -8.90 3.31
N VAL A 131 22.95 -8.56 4.58
CA VAL A 131 23.85 -8.97 5.66
C VAL A 131 23.36 -10.24 6.36
N THR A 132 24.29 -10.90 7.04
CA THR A 132 24.04 -12.07 7.87
C THR A 132 24.06 -11.65 9.33
N GLY A 133 22.98 -11.96 10.06
CA GLY A 133 22.94 -11.88 11.52
C GLY A 133 23.33 -13.23 12.14
N GLU A 134 23.40 -13.27 13.46
CA GLU A 134 23.85 -14.46 14.19
C GLU A 134 23.00 -14.66 15.44
N TYR A 135 22.66 -15.92 15.74
CA TYR A 135 22.09 -16.29 17.03
C TYR A 135 23.16 -16.29 18.13
N PRO A 136 22.77 -16.27 19.42
CA PRO A 136 23.73 -16.37 20.53
C PRO A 136 24.60 -17.64 20.53
N ASP A 137 24.17 -18.70 19.84
CA ASP A 137 24.91 -19.96 19.69
C ASP A 137 25.88 -19.97 18.49
N GLY A 138 25.95 -18.87 17.75
CA GLY A 138 26.81 -18.70 16.58
C GLY A 138 26.17 -19.11 15.25
N THR A 139 24.89 -19.49 15.24
CA THR A 139 24.22 -19.92 14.02
C THR A 139 23.97 -18.71 13.10
N PRO A 140 24.47 -18.72 11.85
CA PRO A 140 24.27 -17.61 10.93
C PRO A 140 22.83 -17.59 10.37
N VAL A 141 22.27 -16.40 10.20
CA VAL A 141 20.95 -16.17 9.60
C VAL A 141 21.06 -15.08 8.56
N THR A 142 20.73 -15.41 7.31
CA THR A 142 20.59 -14.39 6.26
C THR A 142 19.42 -13.47 6.62
N LEU A 143 19.66 -12.16 6.73
CA LEU A 143 18.62 -11.18 7.05
C LEU A 143 17.83 -10.78 5.81
N ALA A 144 17.23 -11.78 5.17
CA ALA A 144 16.30 -11.62 4.06
C ALA A 144 15.12 -12.59 4.21
N ALA A 145 13.91 -12.11 3.98
CA ALA A 145 12.70 -12.89 4.09
C ALA A 145 11.68 -12.50 3.02
N GLY A 146 10.84 -13.46 2.62
CA GLY A 146 9.84 -13.30 1.57
C GLY A 146 10.40 -13.48 0.15
N PRO A 147 9.52 -13.48 -0.87
CA PRO A 147 9.91 -13.66 -2.26
C PRO A 147 10.86 -12.56 -2.74
N THR A 148 11.68 -12.85 -3.75
CA THR A 148 12.49 -11.82 -4.41
C THR A 148 11.58 -10.91 -5.24
N PRO A 149 11.76 -9.58 -5.20
CA PRO A 149 10.98 -8.67 -6.04
C PRO A 149 11.12 -9.02 -7.53
N PRO A 150 10.02 -9.09 -8.29
CA PRO A 150 10.05 -9.42 -9.71
C PRO A 150 10.48 -8.22 -10.55
N ASP A 151 11.17 -8.48 -11.67
CA ASP A 151 11.54 -7.44 -12.64
C ASP A 151 10.35 -6.98 -13.52
N THR A 152 9.21 -7.66 -13.43
CA THR A 152 8.04 -7.48 -14.29
C THR A 152 6.89 -6.71 -13.65
N GLN A 153 7.00 -6.33 -12.37
CA GLN A 153 5.96 -5.61 -11.64
C GLN A 153 6.50 -4.34 -11.00
N SER A 154 5.61 -3.40 -10.71
CA SER A 154 5.96 -2.18 -9.99
C SER A 154 6.23 -2.49 -8.52
N VAL A 155 7.50 -2.40 -8.11
CA VAL A 155 7.90 -2.63 -6.72
C VAL A 155 7.99 -1.31 -5.99
N THR A 156 7.36 -1.25 -4.83
CA THR A 156 7.44 -0.11 -3.92
C THR A 156 8.32 -0.43 -2.73
N SER A 157 9.13 0.52 -2.25
CA SER A 157 10.03 0.30 -1.10
C SER A 157 9.91 1.35 -0.01
N GLY A 158 9.93 0.88 1.24
CA GLY A 158 10.17 1.66 2.44
C GLY A 158 11.56 1.32 2.99
N ARG A 159 12.24 2.29 3.62
CA ARG A 159 13.60 2.09 4.15
C ARG A 159 13.85 2.87 5.43
N ARG A 160 14.60 2.30 6.37
CA ARG A 160 15.08 3.00 7.58
C ARG A 160 16.54 2.65 7.82
N VAL A 161 17.33 3.64 8.23
CA VAL A 161 18.66 3.38 8.79
C VAL A 161 18.46 2.91 10.21
N VAL A 162 19.14 1.84 10.56
CA VAL A 162 19.02 1.18 11.86
C VAL A 162 20.39 0.75 12.36
N SER A 163 20.52 0.51 13.66
CA SER A 163 21.73 -0.03 14.25
C SER A 163 21.51 -1.41 14.84
N ILE A 164 22.44 -2.33 14.61
CA ILE A 164 22.51 -3.66 15.24
C ILE A 164 23.92 -3.76 15.83
N ASP A 165 24.02 -4.03 17.14
CA ASP A 165 25.30 -4.10 17.88
C ASP A 165 26.22 -2.87 17.71
N GLY A 166 25.63 -1.69 17.51
CA GLY A 166 26.36 -0.43 17.33
C GLY A 166 26.78 -0.13 15.90
N GLU A 167 26.66 -1.09 14.98
CA GLU A 167 26.92 -0.92 13.56
C GLU A 167 25.65 -0.48 12.82
N SER A 168 25.79 0.30 11.75
CA SER A 168 24.66 0.86 11.01
C SER A 168 24.33 0.07 9.74
N TYR A 169 23.05 -0.19 9.54
CA TYR A 169 22.48 -0.93 8.41
C TYR A 169 21.25 -0.23 7.84
N ARG A 170 20.77 -0.74 6.72
CA ARG A 170 19.52 -0.31 6.08
C ARG A 170 18.50 -1.43 6.15
N LEU A 171 17.44 -1.24 6.92
CA LEU A 171 16.26 -2.09 6.88
C LEU A 171 15.36 -1.66 5.72
N VAL A 172 14.98 -2.59 4.86
CA VAL A 172 14.19 -2.35 3.65
C VAL A 172 12.99 -3.28 3.63
N ALA A 173 11.81 -2.72 3.34
CA ALA A 173 10.64 -3.50 2.94
C ALA A 173 10.30 -3.17 1.49
N ARG A 174 9.99 -4.20 0.71
CA ARG A 174 9.52 -4.07 -0.67
C ARG A 174 8.18 -4.76 -0.81
N VAL A 175 7.22 -4.06 -1.43
CA VAL A 175 5.84 -4.50 -1.59
C VAL A 175 5.43 -4.39 -3.05
N TRP A 176 4.74 -5.42 -3.55
CA TRP A 176 4.14 -5.46 -4.89
C TRP A 176 2.89 -6.35 -4.91
#